data_AF-A0A1Z8M1C7-F1
#
_entry.id   AF-A0A1Z8M1C7-F1
#
_cell.length_a   1.000
_cell.length_b   1.000
_cell.length_c   1.000
_cell.angle_alpha   90.00
_cell.angle_beta   90.00
_cell.angle_gamma   90.00
#
_symmetry.space_group_name_H-M   'P 1'
#
loop_
_entity.id
_entity.type
_entity.pdbx_description
1 polymer ?
#
loop_
_entity_poly.entity_id
_entity_poly.type
_entity_poly.pdbx_seq_one_letter_code
_entity_poly.pdbx_strand_id
1 'polypeptide(L)' 'MTVSSRSSTNDPKQTCPTCGRKFRMDETEAPPFCRQRCRLIDLGRWLDEEISLPHESEESPKTIDPDSVRD' A
#
# COMPACT_ATOMS: atom_id res chain seq x y z
N MET A 1 -30.35 18.95 -20.33
CA MET A 1 -30.17 17.77 -21.19
C MET A 1 -28.72 17.34 -21.06
N THR A 2 -28.53 16.14 -20.51
CA THR A 2 -27.31 15.31 -20.39
C THR A 2 -25.96 15.93 -20.76
N VAL A 3 -25.08 16.10 -19.76
CA VAL A 3 -23.65 16.34 -19.99
C VAL A 3 -23.07 15.13 -20.71
N SER A 4 -22.59 15.34 -21.93
CA SER A 4 -21.92 14.31 -22.72
C SER A 4 -20.70 13.80 -21.97
N SER A 5 -20.81 12.58 -21.44
CA SER A 5 -19.73 11.80 -20.85
C SER A 5 -18.62 11.63 -21.89
N ARG A 6 -17.58 12.48 -21.81
CA ARG A 6 -16.36 12.31 -22.59
C ARG A 6 -15.62 11.10 -22.01
N SER A 7 -15.95 9.92 -22.52
CA SER A 7 -15.15 8.71 -22.31
C SER A 7 -13.85 8.86 -23.08
N SER A 8 -12.92 9.66 -22.56
CA SER A 8 -11.57 9.79 -23.10
C SER A 8 -10.83 8.48 -22.79
N THR A 9 -10.48 7.75 -23.83
CA THR A 9 -9.82 6.42 -23.80
C THR A 9 -8.37 6.45 -23.26
N ASN A 10 -7.95 7.53 -22.60
CA ASN A 10 -6.56 7.79 -22.23
C ASN A 10 -6.32 7.87 -20.71
N ASP A 11 -7.26 7.36 -19.92
CA ASP A 11 -7.15 7.35 -18.45
C ASP A 11 -6.22 6.22 -17.99
N PRO A 12 -5.18 6.48 -17.19
CA PRO A 12 -4.23 5.47 -16.78
C PRO A 12 -4.90 4.42 -15.88
N LYS A 13 -4.95 3.17 -16.36
CA LYS A 13 -5.47 2.04 -15.59
C LYS A 13 -4.55 1.75 -14.40
N GLN A 14 -5.12 1.70 -13.20
CA GLN A 14 -4.45 1.34 -11.96
C GLN A 14 -4.59 -0.17 -11.69
N THR A 15 -3.63 -0.74 -10.97
CA THR A 15 -3.67 -2.14 -10.55
C THR A 15 -4.22 -2.24 -9.12
N CYS A 16 -5.29 -3.00 -8.91
CA CYS A 16 -5.84 -3.22 -7.57
C CYS A 16 -4.87 -4.07 -6.72
N PRO A 17 -4.44 -3.59 -5.54
CA PRO A 17 -3.46 -4.32 -4.71
C PRO A 17 -4.00 -5.64 -4.15
N THR A 18 -5.32 -5.75 -3.94
CA THR A 18 -5.92 -6.96 -3.36
C THR A 18 -6.07 -8.11 -4.36
N CYS A 19 -6.36 -7.82 -5.64
CA CYS A 19 -6.70 -8.87 -6.63
C CYS A 19 -5.97 -8.76 -7.97
N GLY A 20 -5.11 -7.75 -8.16
CA GLY A 20 -4.33 -7.53 -9.38
C GLY A 20 -5.11 -7.02 -10.60
N ARG A 21 -6.44 -6.82 -10.48
CA ARG A 21 -7.26 -6.33 -11.60
C ARG A 21 -6.85 -4.91 -11.99
N LYS A 22 -6.69 -4.67 -13.30
CA LYS A 22 -6.56 -3.32 -13.87
C LYS A 22 -7.93 -2.63 -13.96
N PHE A 23 -8.06 -1.42 -13.43
CA PHE A 23 -9.31 -0.64 -13.42
C PHE A 23 -9.01 0.85 -13.65
N ARG A 24 -9.99 1.62 -14.13
CA ARG A 24 -9.88 3.08 -14.18
C ARG A 24 -10.35 3.70 -12.86
N MET A 25 -9.78 4.84 -12.46
CA MET A 25 -10.16 5.48 -11.20
C MET A 25 -11.62 5.94 -11.14
N ASP A 26 -12.26 6.22 -12.27
CA ASP A 26 -13.67 6.62 -12.38
C ASP A 26 -14.66 5.44 -12.33
N GLU A 27 -14.18 4.19 -12.41
CA GLU A 27 -15.02 2.98 -12.38
C GLU A 27 -15.32 2.47 -10.96
N THR A 28 -14.71 3.06 -9.93
CA THR A 28 -14.79 2.58 -8.54
C THR A 28 -14.99 3.71 -7.55
N GLU A 29 -15.79 3.46 -6.51
CA GLU A 29 -15.93 4.36 -5.36
C GLU A 29 -14.94 4.04 -4.23
N ALA A 30 -14.09 3.02 -4.43
CA ALA A 30 -13.17 2.52 -3.41
C ALA A 30 -11.69 2.57 -3.85
N PRO A 31 -11.16 3.66 -4.43
CA PRO A 31 -9.72 3.74 -4.76
C PRO A 31 -8.85 3.57 -3.50
N PRO A 32 -7.71 2.85 -3.55
CA PRO A 32 -7.02 2.29 -4.73
C PRO A 32 -7.49 0.88 -5.17
N PHE A 33 -8.69 0.46 -4.75
CA PHE A 33 -9.23 -0.87 -5.03
C PHE A 33 -10.25 -0.86 -6.17
N CYS A 34 -10.34 -1.97 -6.93
CA CYS A 34 -11.28 -2.06 -8.05
C CYS A 34 -12.76 -2.16 -7.64
N ARG A 35 -13.05 -2.35 -6.34
CA ARG A 35 -14.40 -2.41 -5.76
C ARG A 35 -14.36 -2.50 -4.23
N GLN A 36 -15.51 -2.24 -3.59
CA GLN A 36 -15.68 -2.30 -2.13
C GLN A 36 -15.27 -3.65 -1.50
N ARG A 37 -15.55 -4.78 -2.16
CA ARG A 37 -15.14 -6.11 -1.65
C ARG A 37 -13.61 -6.20 -1.47
N CYS A 38 -12.82 -5.64 -2.38
CA CYS A 38 -11.37 -5.70 -2.30
C CYS A 38 -10.83 -4.83 -1.15
N ARG A 39 -11.42 -3.65 -0.92
CA ARG A 39 -11.12 -2.81 0.25
C ARG A 39 -11.37 -3.55 1.57
N LEU A 40 -12.48 -4.28 1.68
CA LEU A 40 -12.82 -5.02 2.90
C LEU A 40 -11.88 -6.22 3.15
N ILE A 41 -11.48 -6.92 2.09
CA ILE A 41 -10.50 -8.00 2.21
C ILE A 41 -9.15 -7.44 2.68
N ASP A 42 -8.71 -6.33 2.10
CA ASP A 42 -7.46 -5.68 2.49
C ASP A 42 -7.49 -5.30 3.98
N LEU A 43 -8.58 -4.67 4.43
CA LEU A 43 -8.81 -4.36 5.84
C LEU A 43 -8.78 -5.61 6.73
N GLY A 44 -9.38 -6.71 6.28
CA GLY A 44 -9.34 -7.99 6.99
C GLY A 44 -7.91 -8.46 7.23
N ARG A 45 -7.07 -8.45 6.18
CA ARG A 45 -5.65 -8.84 6.30
C ARG A 45 -4.86 -8.00 7.31
N TRP A 46 -5.18 -6.71 7.43
CA TRP A 46 -4.58 -5.85 8.45
C TRP A 46 -5.03 -6.22 9.86
N LEU A 47 -6.34 -6.49 10.03
CA LEU A 47 -6.89 -6.89 11.32
C LEU A 47 -6.41 -8.28 11.76
N ASP A 48 -6.15 -9.17 10.80
CA ASP A 48 -5.64 -10.52 11.01
C ASP A 48 -4.10 -10.56 11.11
N GLU A 49 -3.43 -9.40 11.15
CA GLU A 49 -1.96 -9.25 11.23
C GLU A 49 -1.19 -10.00 10.11
N GLU A 50 -1.81 -10.23 8.95
CA GLU A 50 -1.15 -10.84 7.78
C GLU A 50 -0.18 -9.89 7.08
N ILE A 51 -0.30 -8.58 7.33
CA ILE A 51 0.56 -7.53 6.77
C ILE A 51 1.45 -6.96 7.88
N SER A 52 2.75 -7.23 7.78
CA SER A 52 3.75 -6.75 8.73
C SER A 52 4.74 -5.80 8.06
N LEU A 53 5.20 -4.80 8.82
CA LEU A 53 6.31 -3.96 8.39
C LEU A 53 7.64 -4.69 8.67
N PRO A 54 8.65 -4.54 7.79
CA PRO A 54 9.98 -5.06 8.09
C PRO A 54 10.53 -4.37 9.34
N HIS A 55 11.02 -5.17 10.29
CA HIS A 55 11.74 -4.66 11.44
C HIS A 55 13.21 -4.48 11.05
N GLU A 56 13.70 -3.25 11.06
CA GLU A 56 15.14 -2.99 11.00
C GLU A 56 15.68 -3.35 12.39
N SER A 57 16.33 -4.51 12.50
CA SER A 57 17.02 -4.88 13.73
C SER A 57 18.12 -3.86 13.96
N GLU A 58 17.92 -2.96 14.93
CA GLU A 58 18.97 -2.14 15.49
C GLU A 58 20.14 -3.09 15.82
N GLU A 59 21.23 -3.02 15.05
CA GLU A 59 22.50 -3.56 15.49
C GLU A 59 22.75 -2.91 16.86
N SER A 60 22.71 -3.75 17.90
CA SER A 60 23.03 -3.40 19.28
C SER A 60 24.14 -2.34 19.30
N PRO A 61 23.98 -1.22 20.05
CA PRO A 61 25.00 -0.18 20.12
C PRO A 61 26.35 -0.85 20.37
N LYS A 62 27.30 -0.72 19.44
CA LYS A 62 28.69 -1.08 19.69
C LYS A 62 29.09 -0.28 20.91
N THR A 63 29.08 -0.91 22.07
CA THR A 63 29.62 -0.36 23.31
C THR A 63 31.06 -0.03 22.99
N ILE A 64 31.35 1.26 22.80
CA ILE A 64 32.72 1.74 22.74
C ILE A 64 33.28 1.42 24.12
N ASP A 65 34.15 0.43 24.19
CA ASP A 65 34.78 0.02 25.44
C ASP A 65 35.60 1.20 25.96
N PRO A 66 35.26 1.77 27.14
CA PRO A 66 35.93 2.97 27.64
C PRO A 66 37.40 2.73 28.01
N ASP A 67 37.91 1.50 27.96
CA ASP A 67 39.33 1.19 28.21
C ASP A 67 40.19 1.27 26.93
N SER A 68 39.60 1.55 25.76
CA SER A 68 40.37 1.77 24.51
C SER A 68 40.98 3.17 24.36
N VAL A 69 40.74 4.09 25.32
CA VAL A 69 41.34 5.44 25.35
C VAL A 69 42.30 5.53 26.53
N ARG A 70 43.44 4.84 26.40
CA ARG A 70 44.62 5.10 27.22
C ARG A 70 45.83 5.13 26.30
N ASP A 71 46.21 6.35 25.91
CA ASP A 71 47.56 6.75 25.50
C ASP A 71 48.00 7.89 26.42
#